data_AF-A0A835YUV9-F1
#
_entry.id   AF-A0A835YUV9-F1
#
_cell.length_a   1.000
_cell.length_b   1.000
_cell.length_c   1.000
_cell.angle_alpha   90.00
_cell.angle_beta   90.00
_cell.angle_gamma   90.00
#
_symmetry.space_group_name_H-M   'P 1'
#
loop_
_entity.id
_entity.type
_entity.pdbx_description
1 polymer ?
#
loop_
_entity_poly.entity_id
_entity_poly.type
_entity_poly.pdbx_seq_one_letter_code
_entity_poly.pdbx_strand_id
1 'polypeptide(L)' 'SKSMKRETLESLFNRPVTEAAKELGVSTTIVKRLCRRYGIQKWPFRSLVRVQRTMSEVQ' A
#
# COMPACT_ATOMS: atom_id res chain seq x y z
N SER A 1 -17.11 -10.52 11.69
CA SER A 1 -16.34 -9.26 11.67
C SER A 1 -14.93 -9.51 11.16
N LYS A 2 -14.54 -8.96 10.01
CA LYS A 2 -13.15 -9.05 9.51
C LYS A 2 -12.64 -7.62 9.29
N SER A 3 -12.20 -6.98 10.38
CA SER A 3 -11.44 -5.73 10.30
C SER A 3 -10.11 -6.05 9.64
N MET A 4 -10.02 -5.82 8.33
CA MET A 4 -8.71 -5.73 7.68
C MET A 4 -7.95 -4.61 8.38
N LYS A 5 -6.80 -4.94 8.97
CA LYS A 5 -6.04 -3.98 9.78
C LYS A 5 -5.25 -3.07 8.84
N ARG A 6 -5.35 -1.76 9.07
CA ARG A 6 -4.54 -0.75 8.36
C ARG A 6 -3.07 -1.09 8.45
N GLU A 7 -2.62 -1.59 9.59
CA GLU A 7 -1.23 -1.99 9.84
C GLU A 7 -0.71 -3.05 8.85
N THR A 8 -1.53 -4.04 8.48
CA THR A 8 -1.15 -5.04 7.47
C THR A 8 -1.07 -4.42 6.09
N LEU A 9 -1.99 -3.50 5.77
CA LEU A 9 -1.99 -2.76 4.51
C LEU A 9 -0.78 -1.81 4.41
N GLU A 10 -0.43 -1.16 5.52
CA GLU A 10 0.72 -0.25 5.66
C GLU A 10 2.04 -1.01 5.55
N SER A 11 2.14 -2.17 6.19
CA SER A 11 3.30 -3.06 6.05
C SER A 11 3.50 -3.50 4.60
N LEU A 12 2.41 -3.71 3.86
CA LEU A 12 2.42 -4.08 2.44
C LEU A 12 2.76 -2.93 1.48
N PHE A 13 2.82 -1.66 1.91
CA PHE A 13 3.19 -0.56 1.01
C PHE A 13 4.62 -0.63 0.49
N ASN A 14 5.48 -1.44 1.13
CA ASN A 14 6.80 -1.79 0.62
C ASN A 14 6.75 -2.69 -0.64
N ARG A 15 5.58 -3.25 -0.96
CA ARG A 15 5.36 -4.19 -2.06
C ARG A 15 4.36 -3.65 -3.09
N PRO A 16 4.38 -4.16 -4.33
CA PRO A 16 3.39 -3.78 -5.33
C PRO A 16 1.99 -4.24 -4.92
N VAL A 17 0.97 -3.51 -5.37
CA VAL A 17 -0.45 -3.79 -5.06
C VAL A 17 -0.88 -5.22 -5.44
N THR A 18 -0.21 -5.84 -6.42
CA THR A 18 -0.44 -7.22 -6.84
C THR A 18 0.00 -8.24 -5.79
N GLU A 19 1.17 -8.03 -5.18
CA GLU A 19 1.69 -8.87 -4.10
C GLU A 19 0.88 -8.65 -2.83
N ALA A 20 0.55 -7.39 -2.52
CA ALA A 20 -0.33 -7.08 -1.40
C ALA A 20 -1.71 -7.74 -1.53
N ALA A 21 -2.27 -7.75 -2.74
CA ALA A 21 -3.52 -8.44 -3.04
C ALA A 21 -3.41 -9.95 -2.80
N LYS A 22 -2.31 -10.57 -3.26
CA LYS A 22 -2.05 -12.00 -3.08
C LYS A 22 -1.89 -12.38 -1.61
N GLU A 23 -1.11 -11.61 -0.85
CA GLU A 23 -0.88 -11.87 0.58
C GLU A 23 -2.14 -11.67 1.42
N LEU A 24 -2.98 -10.70 1.04
CA LEU A 24 -4.29 -10.49 1.68
C LEU A 24 -5.37 -11.47 1.19
N GLY A 25 -5.08 -12.30 0.18
CA GLY A 25 -6.04 -13.22 -0.43
C GLY A 25 -7.23 -12.51 -1.09
N VAL A 26 -7.06 -11.26 -1.53
CA VAL A 26 -8.12 -10.45 -2.15
C VAL A 26 -7.68 -9.93 -3.51
N SER A 27 -8.62 -9.59 -4.39
CA SER A 27 -8.26 -9.00 -5.69
C SER A 27 -7.70 -7.58 -5.53
N THR A 28 -6.85 -7.14 -6.46
CA THR A 28 -6.30 -5.77 -6.50
C THR A 28 -7.39 -4.68 -6.45
N THR A 29 -8.57 -4.95 -7.00
CA THR A 29 -9.74 -4.07 -6.89
C THR A 29 -10.22 -3.89 -5.45
N ILE A 30 -10.22 -4.96 -4.66
CA ILE A 30 -10.58 -4.93 -3.24
C ILE A 30 -9.51 -4.16 -2.45
N VAL A 31 -8.23 -4.41 -2.73
CA VAL A 31 -7.13 -3.63 -2.12
C VAL A 31 -7.28 -2.15 -2.42
N LYS A 32 -7.54 -1.76 -3.68
CA LYS A 32 -7.79 -0.36 -4.07
C LYS A 32 -8.99 0.25 -3.36
N ARG A 33 -10.10 -0.50 -3.22
CA ARG A 33 -11.28 -0.06 -2.46
C ARG A 33 -10.97 0.14 -0.98
N LEU A 34 -10.21 -0.77 -0.38
CA LEU A 34 -9.74 -0.65 1.00
C LEU A 34 -8.84 0.57 1.18
N CYS A 35 -7.85 0.77 0.30
CA CYS A 35 -6.99 1.96 0.31
C CYS A 35 -7.82 3.24 0.31
N ARG A 36 -8.80 3.35 -0.60
CA ARG A 36 -9.71 4.50 -0.64
C ARG A 36 -10.49 4.69 0.66
N ARG A 37 -10.99 3.59 1.27
CA ARG A 37 -11.66 3.66 2.58
C ARG A 37 -10.76 4.16 3.70
N TYR A 38 -9.47 3.88 3.64
CA TYR A 38 -8.49 4.37 4.62
C TYR A 38 -7.91 5.75 4.27
N GLY A 39 -8.46 6.44 3.26
CA GLY A 39 -7.97 7.76 2.82
C GLY A 39 -6.77 7.70 1.86
N ILE A 40 -6.36 6.51 1.44
CA ILE A 40 -5.22 6.29 0.55
C ILE A 40 -5.74 6.25 -0.89
N GLN A 41 -5.68 7.41 -1.55
CA GLN A 41 -6.24 7.55 -2.89
C GLN A 41 -5.45 6.78 -3.97
N LYS A 42 -4.15 6.56 -3.76
CA LYS A 42 -3.26 5.85 -4.68
C LYS A 42 -2.29 4.98 -3.90
N TRP A 43 -2.08 3.74 -4.36
CA TRP A 43 -1.11 2.82 -3.74
C TRP A 43 0.28 3.46 -3.77
N PRO A 44 0.89 3.74 -2.61
CA PRO A 44 2.06 4.62 -2.55
C PRO A 44 3.35 3.96 -3.04
N PHE A 45 3.36 2.72 -3.54
CA PHE A 45 4.59 2.05 -4.02
C PHE A 45 5.46 2.90 -4.96
N ARG A 46 4.86 3.53 -5.98
CA ARG A 46 5.61 4.38 -6.92
C ARG A 46 5.98 5.75 -6.35
N SER A 47 5.20 6.26 -5.39
CA SER A 47 5.47 7.56 -4.76
C SER A 47 6.53 7.42 -3.67
N LEU A 48 6.49 6.34 -2.88
CA LEU A 48 7.49 5.97 -1.89
C LEU A 48 8.86 5.79 -2.53
N VAL A 49 8.97 5.10 -3.67
CA VAL A 49 10.26 4.97 -4.37
C VAL A 49 10.82 6.32 -4.79
N ARG A 50 9.95 7.25 -5.23
CA ARG A 50 10.38 8.61 -5.60
C ARG A 50 10.80 9.44 -4.39
N VAL A 51 10.01 9.39 -3.30
CA VAL A 51 10.29 10.09 -2.04
C VAL A 51 11.53 9.52 -1.35
N GLN A 52 11.69 8.19 -1.31
CA GLN A 52 12.89 7.53 -0.79
C GLN A 52 14.14 7.98 -1.56
N ARG A 53 14.05 8.05 -2.90
CA ARG A 53 15.17 8.51 -3.73
C ARG A 53 15.56 9.96 -3.46
N THR A 54 14.59 10.84 -3.21
CA THR A 54 14.88 12.23 -2.81
C THR A 54 15.29 12.37 -1.34
N MET A 55 14.88 11.45 -0.47
CA MET A 55 15.32 11.41 0.94
C MET A 55 16.71 10.79 1.11
N SER A 56 17.25 10.09 0.10
CA SER A 56 18.65 9.65 0.06
C SER A 56 19.63 10.75 -0.40
N GLU A 57 19.15 11.94 -0.72
CA GLU A 57 19.99 13.09 -1.10
C GLU A 57 19.97 14.21 -0.04
N VAL A 58 19.53 13.91 1.18
CA VAL A 58 19.71 14.77 2.35
C VAL A 58 20.28 13.94 3.50
N GLN A 59 21.62 13.96 3.52
CA GLN A 59 22.56 13.73 4.64
C GLN A 59 23.05 12.30 4.93
#